data_AF-A0A954I789-F1
#
_entry.id   AF-A0A954I789-F1
#
_cell.length_a   1.000
_cell.length_b   1.000
_cell.length_c   1.000
_cell.angle_alpha   90.00
_cell.angle_beta   90.00
_cell.angle_gamma   90.00
#
_symmetry.space_group_name_H-M   'P 1'
#
loop_
_entity.id
_entity.type
_entity.pdbx_description
1 polymer ?
#
loop_
_entity_poly.entity_id
_entity_poly.type
_entity_poly.pdbx_seq_one_letter_code
_entity_poly.pdbx_strand_id
1 'polypeptide(L)'
;MQLFDWIVLIVFVVLFPCIAVVSALNGRSLADFFIGGRRFGKVLMMFFAFGAGTSQDQPGNVIAGTWRYGLAGLWWQFLWLPVTPFYWI
;
A
#
# COMPACT_ATOMS: atom_id res chain seq x y z
N MET A 1 4.35 -23.38 -11.60
CA MET A 1 4.13 -22.04 -12.17
C MET A 1 3.34 -22.22 -13.44
N GLN A 2 2.04 -21.95 -13.39
CA GLN A 2 1.13 -22.04 -14.54
C GLN A 2 1.32 -20.81 -15.44
N LEU A 3 0.97 -20.90 -16.72
CA LEU A 3 1.07 -19.80 -17.70
C LEU A 3 0.40 -18.50 -17.20
N PHE A 4 -0.71 -18.64 -16.45
CA PHE A 4 -1.43 -17.52 -15.86
C PHE A 4 -0.59 -16.73 -14.84
N ASP A 5 0.27 -17.38 -14.06
CA ASP A 5 1.11 -16.72 -13.06
C ASP A 5 2.06 -15.72 -13.74
N TRP A 6 2.67 -16.14 -14.86
CA TRP A 6 3.58 -15.30 -15.65
C TRP A 6 2.87 -14.13 -16.31
N ILE A 7 1.66 -14.35 -16.82
CA ILE A 7 0.85 -13.26 -17.41
C ILE A 7 0.56 -12.20 -16.36
N VAL A 8 0.07 -12.59 -15.18
CA VAL A 8 -0.26 -11.66 -14.09
C VAL A 8 0.98 -10.91 -13.63
N LEU A 9 2.11 -11.60 -13.48
CA LEU A 9 3.38 -10.99 -13.09
C LEU A 9 3.84 -9.94 -14.11
N ILE A 10 3.89 -10.29 -15.39
CA ILE A 10 4.33 -9.37 -16.46
C ILE A 10 3.41 -8.15 -16.52
N VAL A 11 2.09 -8.37 -16.48
CA VAL A 11 1.10 -7.30 -16.48
C VAL A 11 1.33 -6.34 -15.31
N PHE A 12 1.53 -6.87 -14.09
CA PHE A 12 1.80 -6.06 -12.91
C PHE A 12 3.10 -5.26 -13.02
N VAL A 13 4.19 -5.94 -13.41
CA VAL A 13 5.53 -5.35 -13.54
C VAL A 13 5.59 -4.29 -14.63
N VAL A 14 4.76 -4.38 -15.68
CA VAL A 14 4.70 -3.36 -16.75
C VAL A 14 3.75 -2.21 -16.39
N LEU A 15 2.57 -2.51 -15.84
CA LEU A 15 1.58 -1.47 -15.50
C LEU A 15 2.12 -0.47 -14.48
N PHE A 16 2.78 -0.95 -13.43
CA PHE A 16 3.25 -0.12 -12.34
C PHE A 16 4.23 1.00 -12.81
N PRO A 17 5.33 0.70 -13.54
CA PRO A 17 6.22 1.72 -14.07
C PRO A 17 5.55 2.56 -15.17
N CYS A 18 4.65 1.99 -15.99
CA CYS A 18 3.90 2.80 -16.95
C CYS A 18 3.09 3.91 -16.27
N ILE A 19 2.37 3.60 -15.18
CA ILE A 19 1.62 4.59 -14.40
C ILE A 19 2.58 5.62 -13.77
N ALA A 20 3.70 5.17 -13.22
CA ALA A 20 4.70 6.05 -12.63
C ALA A 20 5.29 7.04 -13.66
N VAL A 21 5.67 6.57 -14.85
CA VAL A 21 6.21 7.40 -15.92
C VAL A 21 5.17 8.39 -16.44
N VAL A 22 3.94 7.95 -16.70
CA VAL A 22 2.86 8.84 -17.15
C VAL A 22 2.56 9.92 -16.10
N SER A 23 2.59 9.56 -14.81
CA SER A 23 2.43 10.53 -13.73
C SER A 23 3.59 11.54 -13.69
N ALA A 24 4.83 11.07 -13.83
CA ALA A 24 6.02 11.93 -13.84
C ALA A 24 6.06 12.90 -15.03
N LEU A 25 5.62 12.46 -16.22
CA LEU A 25 5.61 13.30 -17.43
C LEU A 25 4.53 14.39 -17.41
N ASN A 26 3.45 14.20 -16.64
CA ASN A 26 2.35 15.16 -16.55
C ASN A 26 2.53 16.21 -15.44
N GLY A 27 3.39 15.95 -14.44
CA GLY A 27 3.68 16.87 -13.36
C GLY A 27 4.59 18.02 -13.80
N ARG A 28 4.12 19.28 -13.69
CA ARG A 28 4.90 20.46 -14.11
C ARG A 28 5.37 21.34 -12.95
N SER A 29 4.88 21.10 -11.73
CA SER A 29 5.19 21.92 -10.55
C SER A 29 5.59 21.08 -9.34
N LEU A 30 6.35 21.66 -8.41
CA LEU A 30 6.72 21.00 -7.14
C LEU A 30 5.47 20.63 -6.32
N ALA A 31 4.43 21.47 -6.37
CA ALA A 31 3.17 21.22 -5.69
C ALA A 31 2.39 20.03 -6.30
N ASP A 32 2.52 19.81 -7.61
CA ASP A 32 1.97 18.61 -8.27
C ASP A 32 2.72 17.35 -7.86
N PHE A 33 4.04 17.45 -7.66
CA PHE A 33 4.86 16.31 -7.23
C PHE A 33 4.59 15.89 -5.78
N PHE A 34 4.54 16.85 -4.84
CA PHE A 34 4.36 16.53 -3.41
C PHE A 34 2.90 16.33 -2.99
N ILE A 35 1.95 17.02 -3.64
CA ILE A 35 0.56 17.13 -3.16
C ILE A 35 -0.47 16.76 -4.25
N GLY A 36 -0.01 16.28 -5.42
CA GLY A 36 -0.89 15.98 -6.55
C GLY A 36 -1.68 17.19 -7.05
N GLY A 37 -1.21 18.40 -6.76
CA GLY A 37 -1.90 19.64 -7.11
C GLY A 37 -3.26 19.80 -6.43
N ARG A 38 -3.49 19.14 -5.28
CA ARG A 38 -4.79 19.07 -4.58
C ARG A 38 -5.93 18.49 -5.43
N ARG A 39 -5.60 17.78 -6.50
CA ARG A 39 -6.56 17.12 -7.42
C ARG A 39 -6.89 15.69 -6.99
N PHE A 40 -6.09 15.11 -6.11
CA PHE A 40 -6.35 13.79 -5.55
C PHE A 40 -7.60 13.83 -4.67
N GLY A 41 -8.70 13.27 -5.19
CA GLY A 41 -9.96 13.15 -4.45
C GLY A 41 -9.83 12.24 -3.21
N LYS A 42 -10.86 12.27 -2.36
CA LYS A 42 -10.87 11.53 -1.07
C LYS A 42 -10.58 10.04 -1.22
N VAL A 43 -11.08 9.42 -2.28
CA VAL A 43 -10.92 7.97 -2.53
C VAL A 43 -9.46 7.62 -2.78
N LEU A 44 -8.79 8.37 -3.66
CA LEU A 44 -7.39 8.12 -3.97
C LEU A 44 -6.50 8.40 -2.76
N MET A 45 -6.82 9.43 -1.98
CA MET A 45 -6.12 9.70 -0.71
C MET A 45 -6.31 8.57 0.31
N MET A 46 -7.50 7.96 0.39
CA MET A 46 -7.74 6.80 1.24
C MET A 46 -6.87 5.61 0.83
N PHE A 47 -6.80 5.28 -0.46
CA PHE A 47 -5.94 4.21 -0.95
C PHE A 47 -4.45 4.52 -0.81
N PHE A 48 -4.04 5.78 -0.96
CA PHE A 48 -2.67 6.22 -0.73
C PHE A 48 -2.28 6.04 0.74
N ALA A 49 -3.11 6.51 1.68
CA ALA A 49 -2.89 6.32 3.11
C ALA A 49 -2.88 4.83 3.49
N PHE A 50 -3.75 4.02 2.89
CA PHE A 50 -3.76 2.57 3.08
C PHE A 50 -2.47 1.91 2.55
N GLY A 51 -2.00 2.30 1.36
CA GLY A 51 -0.77 1.81 0.78
C GLY A 51 0.47 2.20 1.60
N ALA A 52 0.50 3.41 2.16
CA ALA A 52 1.58 3.87 3.02
C ALA A 52 1.57 3.16 4.40
N GLY A 53 0.40 2.76 4.89
CA GLY A 53 0.23 2.06 6.18
C GLY A 53 0.47 0.55 6.13
N THR A 54 0.59 -0.05 4.93
CA THR A 54 0.77 -1.50 4.77
C THR A 54 2.19 -1.81 4.29
N SER A 55 2.91 -2.62 5.07
CA SER A 55 4.24 -3.13 4.68
C SER A 55 4.15 -4.57 4.22
N GLN A 56 5.03 -4.96 3.29
CA GLN A 56 5.07 -6.34 2.76
C GLN A 56 5.50 -7.37 3.83
N ASP A 57 6.09 -6.92 4.93
CA ASP A 57 6.59 -7.78 6.02
C ASP A 57 5.52 -8.10 7.08
N GLN A 58 4.42 -7.34 7.14
CA GLN A 58 3.33 -7.54 8.12
C GLN A 58 2.62 -8.91 7.97
N PRO A 59 2.26 -9.36 6.76
CA PRO A 59 1.54 -10.63 6.58
C PRO A 59 2.28 -11.83 7.15
N GLY A 60 3.61 -11.89 6.97
CA GLY A 60 4.42 -13.00 7.47
C GLY A 60 4.37 -13.12 9.00
N ASN A 61 4.43 -11.99 9.70
CA ASN A 61 4.35 -11.94 11.16
C ASN A 61 2.97 -12.37 11.68
N VAL A 62 1.89 -11.95 11.02
CA VAL A 62 0.53 -12.32 11.41
C VAL A 62 0.29 -13.80 11.15
N ILE A 63 0.68 -14.32 9.99
CA ILE A 63 0.53 -15.75 9.65
C ILE A 63 1.31 -16.62 10.63
N ALA A 64 2.57 -16.27 10.92
CA ALA A 64 3.39 -17.00 11.87
C ALA A 64 2.82 -16.93 13.29
N GLY A 65 2.29 -15.76 13.69
CA GLY A 65 1.62 -15.57 14.97
C GLY A 65 0.36 -16.44 15.07
N THR A 66 -0.48 -16.47 14.03
CA THR A 66 -1.71 -17.27 14.03
C THR A 66 -1.42 -18.75 14.03
N TRP A 67 -0.37 -19.20 13.34
CA TRP A 67 0.06 -20.59 13.36
C TRP A 67 0.53 -21.05 14.75
N ARG A 68 1.24 -20.19 15.49
CA ARG A 68 1.79 -20.53 16.81
C ARG A 68 0.82 -20.34 17.97
N TYR A 69 -0.01 -19.30 17.92
CA TYR A 69 -0.82 -18.83 19.04
C TYR A 69 -2.33 -18.80 18.73
N GLY A 70 -2.75 -19.34 17.59
CA GLY A 70 -4.15 -19.31 17.14
C GLY A 70 -4.64 -17.89 16.85
N LEU A 71 -5.92 -17.62 17.07
CA LEU A 71 -6.53 -16.28 16.82
C LEU A 71 -5.82 -15.14 17.55
N ALA A 72 -5.11 -15.41 18.66
CA ALA A 72 -4.32 -14.41 19.37
C ALA A 72 -3.17 -13.82 18.53
N GLY A 73 -2.70 -14.54 17.50
CA GLY A 73 -1.70 -14.06 16.55
C GLY A 73 -2.13 -12.83 15.74
N LEU A 74 -3.44 -12.59 15.61
CA LEU A 74 -3.98 -11.37 14.97
C LEU A 74 -3.60 -10.09 15.73
N TRP A 75 -3.28 -10.20 17.02
CA TRP A 75 -2.87 -9.04 17.82
C TRP A 75 -1.64 -8.34 17.24
N TRP A 76 -0.80 -9.04 16.47
CA TRP A 76 0.40 -8.45 15.87
C TRP A 76 0.04 -7.42 14.79
N GLN A 77 -1.10 -7.57 14.13
CA GLN A 77 -1.63 -6.57 13.20
C GLN A 77 -2.16 -5.33 13.94
N PHE A 78 -2.68 -5.53 15.15
CA PHE A 78 -3.30 -4.49 15.96
C PHE A 78 -2.33 -3.77 16.90
N LEU A 79 -1.02 -4.04 16.81
CA LEU A 79 -0.01 -3.32 17.59
C LEU A 79 -0.04 -1.81 17.36
N TRP A 80 -0.43 -1.39 16.16
CA TRP A 80 -0.58 0.03 15.82
C TRP A 80 -1.91 0.65 16.23
N LEU A 81 -2.90 -0.16 16.63
CA LEU A 81 -4.25 0.28 16.98
C LEU A 81 -4.25 1.34 18.11
N PRO A 82 -3.45 1.22 19.19
CA PRO A 82 -3.31 2.27 20.20
C PRO A 82 -2.68 3.56 19.69
N VAL A 83 -1.87 3.51 18.63
CA VAL A 83 -1.20 4.67 18.04
C VAL A 83 -2.09 5.37 17.01
N THR A 84 -3.04 4.65 16.40
CA THR A 84 -3.96 5.22 15.39
C THR A 84 -4.64 6.52 15.81
N PRO A 85 -5.18 6.74 17.04
CA PRO A 85 -5.81 8.03 17.38
C PRO A 85 -4.85 9.23 17.34
N PHE A 86 -3.54 9.00 17.50
CA PHE A 86 -2.53 10.06 17.44
C PHE A 86 -2.07 10.38 16.01
N TYR A 87 -2.33 9.49 15.03
CA TYR A 87 -2.03 9.75 13.62
C TYR A 87 -2.98 10.76 12.96
N TRP A 88 -4.13 11.04 13.59
CA TRP A 88 -5.17 11.91 13.05
C TRP A 88 -5.29 13.28 13.77
N ILE A 89 -4.42 13.54 14.75
CA ILE A 89 -4.28 14.84 15.45
C ILE A 89 -3.20 15.65 14.75
#